data_AF-A0A2S2BVK0-F1
#
_entry.id   AF-A0A2S2BVK0-F1
#
_cell.length_a   1.000
_cell.length_b   1.000
_cell.length_c   1.000
_cell.angle_alpha   90.00
_cell.angle_beta   90.00
_cell.angle_gamma   90.00
#
_symmetry.space_group_name_H-M   'P 1'
#
loop_
_entity.id
_entity.type
_entity.pdbx_description
1 polymer ?
#
loop_
_entity_poly.entity_id
_entity_poly.type
_entity_poly.pdbx_seq_one_letter_code
_entity_poly.pdbx_strand_id
1 'polypeptide(L)'
;MAEARRAIEDAADDELDTAIATLRSRERELLVAADSEAAFELMSAKCVLLSTLKNRRRCRTESPAIPDLGHYPDVSETGREQEG
;
A
#
# COMPACT_ATOMS: atom_id res chain seq x y z
N MET A 1 0.29 21.49 0.47
CA MET A 1 0.10 20.23 -0.28
C MET A 1 1.29 19.28 -0.16
N ALA A 2 2.51 19.68 -0.50
CA ALA A 2 3.68 18.77 -0.47
C ALA A 2 4.00 18.20 0.93
N GLU A 3 3.90 19.03 1.97
CA GLU A 3 4.19 18.63 3.36
C GLU A 3 3.16 17.64 3.91
N ALA A 4 1.86 17.90 3.71
CA ALA A 4 0.79 17.00 4.11
C ALA A 4 0.88 15.64 3.40
N ARG A 5 1.26 15.65 2.12
CA ARG A 5 1.48 14.41 1.36
C ARG A 5 2.65 13.60 1.92
N ARG A 6 3.76 14.26 2.25
CA ARG A 6 4.91 13.61 2.91
C ARG A 6 4.54 13.02 4.27
N ALA A 7 3.80 13.77 5.08
CA ALA A 7 3.32 13.27 6.37
C ALA A 7 2.45 12.02 6.23
N ILE A 8 1.59 11.98 5.21
CA ILE A 8 0.80 10.78 4.87
C ILE A 8 1.72 9.62 4.44
N GLU A 9 2.74 9.90 3.62
CA GLU A 9 3.72 8.93 3.12
C GLU A 9 4.67 8.37 4.20
N ASP A 10 4.95 9.15 5.25
CA ASP A 10 5.80 8.74 6.38
C ASP A 10 5.01 8.09 7.53
N ALA A 11 3.70 8.35 7.66
CA ALA A 11 2.85 7.77 8.70
C ALA A 11 2.83 6.24 8.65
N ALA A 12 2.79 5.57 9.80
CA ALA A 12 2.63 4.12 9.87
C ALA A 12 1.24 3.68 9.41
N ASP A 13 1.11 2.43 8.96
CA ASP A 13 -0.18 1.91 8.48
C ASP A 13 -1.27 1.94 9.57
N ASP A 14 -0.92 1.68 10.84
CA ASP A 14 -1.83 1.73 11.99
C ASP A 14 -2.26 3.18 12.31
N GLU A 15 -1.36 4.15 12.09
CA GLU A 15 -1.68 5.58 12.23
C GLU A 15 -2.67 6.02 11.14
N LEU A 16 -2.47 5.55 9.90
CA LEU A 16 -3.42 5.77 8.81
C LEU A 16 -4.80 5.13 9.10
N ASP A 17 -4.84 3.90 9.62
CA ASP A 17 -6.09 3.24 10.01
C ASP A 17 -6.82 4.02 11.13
N THR A 18 -6.08 4.50 12.13
CA THR A 18 -6.62 5.33 13.21
C THR A 18 -7.17 6.67 12.71
N ALA A 19 -6.45 7.33 11.79
CA ALA A 19 -6.89 8.56 11.16
C ALA A 19 -8.17 8.34 10.34
N ILE A 20 -8.26 7.24 9.58
CA ILE A 20 -9.45 6.86 8.81
C ILE A 20 -10.65 6.61 9.75
N ALA A 21 -10.45 5.92 10.88
CA ALA A 21 -11.52 5.68 11.86
C ALA A 21 -12.03 6.98 12.48
N THR A 22 -11.13 7.90 12.82
CA THR A 22 -11.46 9.23 13.34
C THR A 22 -12.28 10.04 12.32
N LEU A 23 -11.83 10.07 11.06
CA LEU A 23 -12.55 10.75 9.97
C LEU A 23 -13.95 10.17 9.77
N ARG A 24 -14.10 8.84 9.83
CA ARG A 24 -15.42 8.19 9.75
C ARG A 24 -16.36 8.57 10.89
N SER A 25 -15.84 8.75 12.11
CA SER A 25 -16.68 9.21 13.22
C SER A 25 -17.15 10.64 12.98
N ARG A 26 -16.23 11.52 12.60
CA ARG A 26 -16.55 12.93 12.37
C ARG A 26 -17.47 13.16 11.18
N GLU A 27 -17.27 12.42 10.10
CA GLU A 27 -18.18 12.42 8.95
C GLU A 27 -19.61 12.03 9.36
N ARG A 28 -19.79 11.00 10.20
CA ARG A 28 -21.12 10.63 10.70
C ARG A 28 -21.75 11.76 11.52
N GLU A 29 -20.98 12.43 12.37
CA GLU A 29 -21.46 13.59 13.14
C GLU A 29 -21.94 14.72 12.22
N LEU A 30 -21.21 15.01 11.14
CA LEU A 30 -21.57 16.04 10.16
C LEU A 30 -22.81 15.66 9.35
N LEU A 31 -22.92 14.39 8.95
CA LEU A 31 -24.12 13.88 8.27
C LEU A 31 -25.35 13.97 9.16
N VAL A 32 -25.21 13.67 10.46
CA VAL A 32 -26.29 13.85 11.45
C VAL A 32 -26.65 15.33 11.61
N ALA A 33 -25.67 16.22 11.54
CA ALA A 33 -25.88 17.67 11.57
C ALA A 33 -26.38 18.26 10.24
N ALA A 34 -26.62 17.42 9.21
CA ALA A 34 -26.97 17.81 7.84
C ALA A 34 -25.95 18.72 7.13
N ASP A 35 -24.71 18.77 7.62
CA ASP A 35 -23.60 19.50 6.99
C ASP A 35 -22.95 18.61 5.92
N SER A 36 -23.58 18.59 4.74
CA SER A 36 -23.18 17.73 3.63
C SER A 36 -21.88 18.19 2.96
N GLU A 37 -21.59 19.49 2.99
CA GLU A 37 -20.36 20.05 2.42
C GLU A 37 -19.15 19.62 3.24
N ALA A 38 -19.19 19.84 4.56
CA ALA A 38 -18.11 19.41 5.44
C ALA A 38 -17.96 17.88 5.45
N ALA A 39 -19.07 17.13 5.40
CA ALA A 39 -19.02 15.68 5.27
C ALA A 39 -18.34 15.22 3.97
N PHE A 40 -18.60 15.90 2.85
CA PHE A 40 -17.99 15.60 1.55
C PHE A 40 -16.47 15.88 1.55
N GLU A 41 -16.03 16.98 2.16
CA GLU A 41 -14.59 17.27 2.32
C GLU A 41 -13.87 16.18 3.13
N LEU A 42 -14.47 15.70 4.22
CA LEU A 42 -13.92 14.59 4.99
C LEU A 42 -13.94 13.26 4.23
N MET A 43 -14.97 13.01 3.41
CA MET A 43 -15.03 11.85 2.53
C MET A 43 -13.87 11.86 1.52
N SER A 44 -13.59 13.01 0.91
CA SER A 44 -12.49 13.19 -0.04
C SER A 44 -11.13 12.89 0.62
N ALA A 45 -10.89 13.47 1.81
CA ALA A 45 -9.67 13.21 2.58
C ALA A 45 -9.51 11.72 2.94
N LYS A 46 -10.59 11.08 3.41
CA LYS A 46 -10.62 9.65 3.73
C LYS A 46 -10.31 8.76 2.51
N CYS A 47 -10.81 9.12 1.33
CA CYS A 47 -10.53 8.37 0.09
C CYS A 47 -9.03 8.38 -0.29
N VAL A 48 -8.34 9.50 -0.08
CA VAL A 48 -6.89 9.60 -0.29
C VAL A 48 -6.15 8.65 0.67
N LEU A 49 -6.47 8.70 1.96
CA LEU A 49 -5.83 7.83 2.97
C LEU A 49 -6.08 6.34 2.70
N LEU A 50 -7.31 5.97 2.34
CA LEU A 50 -7.66 4.59 1.97
C LEU A 50 -6.86 4.12 0.74
N SER A 51 -6.71 4.98 -0.26
CA SER A 51 -5.94 4.66 -1.47
C SER A 51 -4.46 4.48 -1.16
N THR A 52 -3.88 5.36 -0.33
CA THR A 52 -2.49 5.23 0.13
C THR A 52 -2.28 3.92 0.87
N LEU A 53 -3.13 3.62 1.86
CA LEU A 53 -3.02 2.40 2.67
C LEU A 53 -3.19 1.14 1.81
N LYS A 54 -4.15 1.15 0.88
CA LYS A 54 -4.36 0.03 -0.07
C LYS A 54 -3.14 -0.19 -0.96
N ASN A 55 -2.53 0.89 -1.47
CA ASN A 55 -1.33 0.79 -2.30
C ASN A 55 -0.14 0.24 -1.52
N ARG A 56 0.07 0.70 -0.28
CA ARG A 56 1.14 0.16 0.57
C ARG A 56 0.97 -1.31 0.90
N ARG A 57 -0.25 -1.72 1.24
CA ARG A 57 -0.55 -3.13 1.51
C ARG A 57 -0.33 -3.99 0.27
N ARG A 58 -0.65 -3.48 -0.93
CA ARG A 58 -0.31 -4.14 -2.20
C ARG A 58 1.20 -4.23 -2.41
N CYS A 59 1.95 -3.15 -2.27
CA CYS A 59 3.41 -3.17 -2.39
C CYS A 59 4.09 -4.08 -1.35
N ARG A 60 3.50 -4.23 -0.15
CA ARG A 60 4.00 -5.17 0.87
C ARG A 60 3.72 -6.62 0.50
N THR A 61 2.52 -6.92 -0.01
CA THR A 61 2.15 -8.28 -0.46
C THR A 61 2.79 -8.66 -1.79
N GLU A 62 3.10 -7.67 -2.64
CA GLU A 62 3.79 -7.82 -3.92
C GLU A 62 5.31 -7.68 -3.78
N SER A 63 5.88 -7.63 -2.58
CA SER A 63 7.28 -8.06 -2.42
C SER A 63 7.25 -9.55 -2.67
N PRO A 64 7.63 -10.04 -3.88
CA PRO A 64 7.75 -11.46 -4.02
C PRO A 64 8.86 -11.81 -3.04
N ALA A 65 8.57 -12.68 -2.07
CA ALA A 65 9.62 -13.55 -1.58
C ALA A 65 10.34 -14.01 -2.84
N ILE A 66 11.60 -13.59 -3.02
CA ILE A 66 12.44 -14.14 -4.08
C ILE A 66 12.24 -15.64 -3.90
N PRO A 67 11.59 -16.36 -4.85
CA PRO A 67 11.52 -17.79 -4.69
C PRO A 67 12.96 -18.21 -4.60
N ASP A 68 13.32 -18.85 -3.49
CA ASP A 68 14.60 -19.51 -3.33
C ASP A 68 14.78 -20.37 -4.57
N LEU A 69 15.53 -19.85 -5.54
CA LEU A 69 15.95 -20.56 -6.74
C LEU A 69 17.05 -21.51 -6.28
N GLY A 70 16.65 -22.43 -5.40
CA GLY A 70 17.36 -23.66 -5.16
C GLY A 70 17.47 -24.35 -6.50
N HIS A 71 18.68 -24.33 -7.02
CA HIS A 71 19.14 -25.21 -8.08
C HIS A 71 18.65 -24.87 -9.50
N TYR A 72 19.32 -23.89 -10.12
CA TYR A 72 19.58 -24.00 -11.56
C TYR A 72 20.58 -25.15 -11.75
N PRO A 73 20.24 -26.26 -12.44
CA PRO A 73 21.26 -27.19 -12.85
C PRO A 73 22.21 -26.46 -13.79
N ASP A 74 23.49 -26.50 -13.45
CA ASP A 74 24.59 -26.03 -14.30
C ASP A 74 24.56 -26.85 -15.60
N VAL A 75 24.00 -26.26 -16.65
CA VAL A 75 24.14 -26.78 -18.01
C VAL A 75 25.44 -26.25 -18.61
N SER A 76 26.55 -26.55 -17.93
CA SER A 76 27.90 -26.32 -18.45
C SER A 76 28.64 -27.64 -18.58
N GLU A 77 28.08 -28.58 -19.35
CA GLU A 77 28.92 -29.57 -20.03
C GLU A 77 28.66 -29.52 -21.54
N THR A 78 29.26 -28.48 -22.11
CA THR A 78 29.64 -28.39 -23.51
C THR A 78 30.38 -29.65 -23.94
N GLY A 79 29.98 -30.23 -25.07
CA GLY A 79 30.67 -31.37 -25.66
C GLY A 79 32.14 -31.10 -26.02
N ARG A 80 32.95 -32.17 -25.91
CA ARG A 80 34.13 -32.53 -26.73
C ARG A 80 34.27 -34.06 -26.59
N GLU A 81 33.97 -34.83 -27.64
CA GLU A 81 34.89 -35.29 -28.68
C GLU A 81 35.96 -36.30 -28.22
N GLN A 82 35.89 -37.50 -28.85
CA GLN A 82 36.97 -38.48 -29.15
C GLN A 82 37.50 -39.28 -27.93
N GLU A 83 37.79 -40.58 -27.96
CA GLU A 83 38.24 -41.54 -29.00
C GLU A 83 38.19 -42.95 -28.35
N GLY A 84 37.97 -44.02 -29.14
CA GLY A 84 38.08 -45.41 -28.67
C GLY A 84 37.27 -46.43 -29.46
#